data_AF-A0A957AKY2-F1
#
_entry.id   AF-A0A957AKY2-F1
#
_cell.length_a   1.000
_cell.length_b   1.000
_cell.length_c   1.000
_cell.angle_alpha   90.00
_cell.angle_beta   90.00
_cell.angle_gamma   90.00
#
_symmetry.space_group_name_H-M   'P 1'
#
loop_
_entity.id
_entity.type
_entity.pdbx_description
1 polymer ?
#
loop_
_entity_poly.entity_id
_entity_poly.type
_entity_poly.pdbx_seq_one_letter_code
_entity_poly.pdbx_strand_id
1 'polypeptide(L)' 'MDLTLRIQRYNPDIDEAPYVVEYAVTAEPTDRVLDALNTVKWQQDGTL' A
#
# COMPACT_ATOMS: atom_id res chain seq x y z
N MET A 1 15.87 -0.35 2.63
CA MET A 1 15.57 1.10 2.63
C MET A 1 14.15 1.27 3.12
N ASP A 2 13.92 2.15 4.10
CA ASP A 2 12.58 2.38 4.61
C ASP A 2 11.90 3.48 3.80
N LEU A 3 10.69 3.19 3.31
CA LEU A 3 9.90 4.11 2.50
C LEU A 3 8.45 4.13 2.96
N THR A 4 7.76 5.24 2.70
CA THR A 4 6.34 5.41 2.97
C THR A 4 5.57 5.42 1.65
N LEU A 5 4.75 4.40 1.43
CA LEU A 5 3.82 4.35 0.31
C LEU A 5 2.54 5.09 0.69
N ARG A 6 2.14 6.07 -0.13
CA ARG A 6 0.87 6.76 0.00
C ARG A 6 -0.08 6.20 -1.06
N ILE A 7 -1.03 5.37 -0.65
CA ILE A 7 -1.92 4.65 -1.56
C ILE A 7 -3.34 5.20 -1.42
N GLN A 8 -3.93 5.62 -2.54
CA GLN A 8 -5.34 6.01 -2.57
C GLN A 8 -6.22 4.76 -2.58
N ARG A 9 -7.11 4.65 -1.59
CA ARG A 9 -8.08 3.58 -1.42
C ARG A 9 -9.49 4.11 -1.67
N TYR A 10 -10.33 3.24 -2.23
CA TYR A 10 -11.75 3.48 -2.43
C TYR A 10 -12.47 2.16 -2.68
N ASN A 11 -13.52 1.91 -1.92
CA ASN A 11 -14.47 0.83 -2.11
C ASN A 11 -15.89 1.43 -2.28
N PRO A 12 -16.49 1.35 -3.47
CA PRO A 12 -17.77 1.99 -3.76
C PRO A 12 -18.96 1.46 -2.94
N ASP A 13 -18.83 0.28 -2.31
CA ASP A 13 -19.90 -0.31 -1.51
C ASP A 13 -19.97 0.29 -0.09
N ILE A 14 -18.87 0.90 0.39
CA ILE A 14 -18.74 1.35 1.79
C ILE A 14 -18.20 2.78 1.94
N ASP A 15 -17.44 3.29 0.96
CA ASP A 15 -16.76 4.57 1.07
C ASP A 15 -17.53 5.69 0.38
N GLU A 16 -17.69 6.82 1.07
CA GLU A 16 -18.32 8.02 0.50
C GLU A 16 -17.39 8.79 -0.47
N ALA A 17 -16.08 8.67 -0.30
CA ALA A 17 -15.07 9.30 -1.13
C ALA A 17 -13.71 8.56 -1.07
N PRO A 18 -12.85 8.68 -2.09
CA PRO A 18 -11.49 8.13 -2.03
C PRO A 18 -10.67 8.79 -0.92
N TYR A 19 -9.87 7.99 -0.23
CA TYR A 19 -8.97 8.45 0.83
C TYR A 19 -7.55 7.91 0.63
N VAL A 20 -6.56 8.53 1.25
CA VAL A 20 -5.16 8.10 1.17
C VAL A 20 -4.76 7.40 2.45
N VAL A 21 -4.14 6.24 2.33
CA VAL A 21 -3.55 5.48 3.43
C VAL A 21 -2.04 5.43 3.25
N GLU A 22 -1.31 5.56 4.35
CA GLU A 22 0.14 5.49 4.34
C GLU A 22 0.62 4.16 4.93
N TYR A 23 1.52 3.49 4.22
CA TYR A 23 2.13 2.23 4.65
C TYR A 23 3.64 2.37 4.71
N ALA A 24 4.23 2.04 5.85
CA ALA A 24 5.67 1.95 6.00
C ALA A 24 6.13 0.60 5.47
N VAL A 25 7.06 0.60 4.52
CA VAL A 25 7.60 -0.61 3.90
C VAL A 25 9.12 -0.53 3.90
N THR A 26 9.76 -1.61 4.32
CA THR A 26 11.19 -1.80 4.12
C THR A 26 11.37 -2.53 2.78
N ALA A 27 12.04 -1.88 1.83
CA ALA A 27 12.29 -2.42 0.49
C ALA A 27 13.79 -2.50 0.19
N GLU A 28 14.20 -3.48 -0.59
CA GLU A 28 15.57 -3.58 -1.09
C GLU A 28 15.81 -2.62 -2.27
N PRO A 29 17.06 -2.19 -2.54
CA PRO A 29 17.37 -1.29 -3.66
C PRO A 29 16.97 -1.83 -5.04
N THR A 30 16.81 -3.15 -5.16
CA THR A 30 16.39 -3.84 -6.38
C THR A 30 14.88 -3.99 -6.50
N ASP A 31 14.14 -3.76 -5.41
CA ASP A 31 12.69 -3.92 -5.37
C ASP A 31 12.02 -2.84 -6.20
N ARG A 32 10.96 -3.24 -6.90
CA ARG A 32 10.12 -2.34 -7.69
C ARG A 32 8.91 -1.94 -6.88
N VAL A 33 8.16 -0.96 -7.40
CA VAL A 33 6.89 -0.54 -6.81
C VAL A 33 5.93 -1.71 -6.63
N LEU A 34 5.90 -2.67 -7.56
CA LEU A 34 5.07 -3.86 -7.46
C LEU A 34 5.44 -4.74 -6.25
N ASP A 35 6.73 -4.90 -5.97
CA ASP A 35 7.20 -5.70 -4.84
C ASP A 35 6.80 -5.02 -3.51
N ALA A 36 6.95 -3.70 -3.44
CA ALA A 36 6.51 -2.93 -2.29
C ALA A 36 4.99 -3.00 -2.07
N LEU A 37 4.18 -2.97 -3.13
CA LEU A 37 2.72 -3.16 -3.06
C LEU A 37 2.34 -4.57 -2.60
N ASN A 38 3.03 -5.61 -3.09
CA ASN A 38 2.80 -6.98 -2.65
C ASN A 38 3.13 -7.17 -1.17
N THR A 39 4.19 -6.53 -0.68
CA THR A 39 4.53 -6.54 0.75
C THR A 39 3.39 -5.95 1.59
N VAL A 40 2.82 -4.81 1.18
CA VAL A 40 1.65 -4.25 1.87
C VAL A 40 0.47 -5.24 1.81
N LYS A 41 0.16 -5.78 0.63
CA LYS A 41 -0.97 -6.70 0.45
C LYS A 41 -0.88 -7.94 1.34
N TRP A 42 0.29 -8.57 1.40
CA TRP A 42 0.42 -9.86 2.07
C TRP A 42 0.67 -9.77 3.57
N GLN A 43 1.27 -8.66 4.04
CA GLN A 43 1.76 -8.57 5.41
C GLN A 43 1.05 -7.51 6.26
N GLN A 44 0.47 -6.48 5.64
CA GLN A 44 -0.11 -5.34 6.37
C GLN A 44 -1.62 -5.21 6.12
N ASP A 45 -2.06 -5.33 4.87
CA ASP A 45 -3.46 -5.13 4.48
C ASP A 45 -3.88 -6.09 3.36
N GLY A 46 -4.56 -7.16 3.73
CA GLY A 46 -5.07 -8.17 2.79
C GLY A 46 -6.11 -7.66 1.79
N THR A 47 -6.73 -6.50 2.07
CA THR A 47 -7.75 -5.88 1.21
C THR A 47 -7.16 -5.03 0.09
N LEU A 48 -5.85 -4.75 0.14
CA LEU A 48 -5.14 -4.02 -0.91
C LEU A 48 -5.15 -4.78 -2.24
#